data_AF-A0A7L9QDZ1-F1
#
_entry.id   AF-A0A7L9QDZ1-F1
#
_cell.length_a   1.000
_cell.length_b   1.000
_cell.length_c   1.000
_cell.angle_alpha   90.00
_cell.angle_beta   90.00
_cell.angle_gamma   90.00
#
_symmetry.space_group_name_H-M   'P 1'
#
loop_
_entity.id
_entity.type
_entity.pdbx_description
1 polymer ?
#
loop_
_entity_poly.entity_id
_entity_poly.type
_entity_poly.pdbx_seq_one_letter_code
_entity_poly.pdbx_strand_id
1 'polypeptide(L)'
;MRSPELYRLVAVMMLFVTTSVVKGHTARALQATLANASAPSGSLREEARMEDSGGRTVCQFNVQGVAQQGRVSSESLQSDGPVGPLLGANITCRGSILNLIGGPLLDEFSSAFVGVQYTKAVELPGATMVIQDGNLAIEDSFFSGLSFFGQGALVLSNSNVTFINATFTANNNSAAGAIYANDTSSITVLDSTFLGNGGGQGGAIAMWNSSLLVNGTAFQGNVGRSAGGAIAANNASAITIITSTFTSNMAENGGAIFIEECGKAVVNDNTFTRNKATRSGGGIFQSKCSGNMDTNYFRLNSALNGGSVWQNNCKKIVHSGSRFDNNTSERGSAGIEMNQITSIDIVSCTFSTGKSAKGSGLYLQGVQGNVRECLFESNVADFGGAIFRGSTTGDIIGSVFSSNKATKIGGAIYDSHAKGDITTSTFQGNSAPKGKAIFRTESSGDVLDNKKLDEDTQVTIDNPSST
;
A
#
# COMPACT_ATOMS: atom_id res chain seq x y z
N MET A 1 21.14 -43.41 18.74
CA MET A 1 20.97 -42.24 19.63
C MET A 1 20.96 -41.01 18.74
N ARG A 2 19.85 -40.27 18.75
CA ARG A 2 19.50 -39.18 17.81
C ARG A 2 20.15 -37.85 18.25
N SER A 3 20.41 -36.92 17.33
CA SER A 3 21.13 -35.67 17.60
C SER A 3 20.35 -34.73 18.54
N PRO A 4 21.03 -33.91 19.36
CA PRO A 4 20.38 -32.90 20.22
C PRO A 4 19.52 -31.88 19.46
N GLU A 5 19.85 -31.63 18.20
CA GLU A 5 19.08 -30.77 17.28
C GLU A 5 17.69 -31.34 16.98
N LEU A 6 17.56 -32.67 16.91
CA LEU A 6 16.30 -33.37 16.64
C LEU A 6 15.34 -33.31 17.84
N TYR A 7 15.86 -33.43 19.06
CA TYR A 7 15.06 -33.23 20.28
C TYR A 7 14.68 -31.76 20.48
N ARG A 8 15.52 -30.81 20.04
CA ARG A 8 15.18 -29.38 20.02
C ARG A 8 14.05 -29.10 19.02
N LEU A 9 14.09 -29.63 17.80
CA LEU A 9 13.02 -29.47 16.80
C LEU A 9 11.67 -30.06 17.27
N VAL A 10 11.69 -31.25 17.86
CA VAL A 10 10.50 -31.93 18.41
C VAL A 10 9.99 -31.24 19.69
N ALA A 11 10.88 -30.76 20.57
CA ALA A 11 10.50 -29.99 21.76
C ALA A 11 9.94 -28.61 21.40
N VAL A 12 10.48 -27.97 20.35
CA VAL A 12 9.97 -26.71 19.79
C VAL A 12 8.59 -26.94 19.17
N MET A 13 8.37 -28.00 18.39
CA MET A 13 7.03 -28.38 17.91
C MET A 13 6.04 -28.70 19.04
N MET A 14 6.49 -29.30 20.14
CA MET A 14 5.63 -29.53 21.31
C MET A 14 5.32 -28.23 22.08
N LEU A 15 6.27 -27.29 22.20
CA LEU A 15 6.07 -26.01 22.87
C LEU A 15 5.11 -25.10 22.08
N PHE A 16 5.19 -25.11 20.74
CA PHE A 16 4.34 -24.34 19.82
C PHE A 16 2.85 -24.72 19.87
N VAL A 17 2.51 -25.92 20.35
CA VAL A 17 1.12 -26.44 20.38
C VAL A 17 0.53 -26.42 21.79
N THR A 18 1.34 -26.40 22.86
CA THR A 18 0.84 -26.48 24.24
C THR A 18 0.16 -25.20 24.77
N THR A 19 0.28 -24.06 24.09
CA THR A 19 -0.38 -22.80 24.50
C THR A 19 -1.62 -22.43 23.68
N SER A 20 -2.07 -23.29 22.76
CA SER A 20 -3.31 -23.11 22.00
C SER A 20 -4.54 -23.33 22.90
N VAL A 21 -4.86 -22.35 23.75
CA VAL A 21 -6.13 -22.29 24.47
C VAL A 21 -7.20 -21.74 23.51
N VAL A 22 -7.76 -22.63 22.67
CA VAL A 22 -9.07 -22.35 22.07
C VAL A 22 -10.11 -22.64 23.15
N LYS A 23 -10.79 -21.60 23.63
CA LYS A 23 -11.98 -21.76 24.49
C LYS A 23 -13.02 -22.59 23.72
N GLY A 24 -13.03 -23.90 23.92
CA GLY A 24 -14.07 -24.81 23.46
C GLY A 24 -13.61 -26.11 22.79
N HIS A 25 -12.33 -26.26 22.40
CA HIS A 25 -11.85 -27.49 21.74
C HIS A 25 -10.63 -28.03 22.48
N THR A 26 -10.80 -29.17 23.16
CA THR A 26 -9.72 -29.94 23.74
C THR A 26 -8.84 -30.51 22.64
N ALA A 27 -7.67 -29.91 22.39
CA ALA A 27 -6.63 -30.51 21.58
C ALA A 27 -6.24 -31.86 22.21
N ARG A 28 -6.63 -32.99 21.60
CA ARG A 28 -6.06 -34.29 21.97
C ARG A 28 -4.66 -34.38 21.39
N ALA A 29 -3.77 -34.95 22.21
CA ALA A 29 -2.33 -34.99 22.07
C ALA A 29 -1.81 -35.23 20.64
N LEU A 30 -0.78 -34.45 20.29
CA LEU A 30 0.10 -34.60 19.14
C LEU A 30 0.58 -36.06 19.01
N GLN A 31 0.14 -36.78 17.97
CA GLN A 31 0.69 -38.10 17.64
C GLN A 31 1.87 -37.93 16.68
N ALA A 32 3.05 -37.64 17.22
CA ALA A 32 4.29 -37.60 16.44
C ALA A 32 4.63 -39.02 15.96
N THR A 33 4.35 -39.32 14.69
CA THR A 33 4.70 -40.63 14.11
C THR A 33 6.11 -40.53 13.54
N LEU A 34 7.10 -40.97 14.32
CA LEU A 34 8.47 -41.14 13.84
C LEU A 34 8.53 -42.35 12.89
N ALA A 35 8.29 -42.12 11.59
CA ALA A 35 8.55 -43.14 10.59
C ALA A 35 10.07 -43.39 10.49
N ASN A 36 10.47 -44.65 10.60
CA ASN A 36 11.86 -45.09 10.73
C ASN A 36 12.81 -44.47 9.68
N ALA A 37 13.78 -43.68 10.16
CA ALA A 37 14.99 -43.35 9.43
C ALA A 37 15.94 -44.56 9.43
N SER A 38 15.69 -45.51 8.52
CA SER A 38 16.64 -46.58 8.17
C SER A 38 17.02 -46.50 6.69
N ALA A 39 17.23 -45.29 6.17
CA ALA A 39 17.76 -45.07 4.83
C ALA A 39 19.22 -44.56 4.95
N PRO A 40 20.22 -45.26 4.39
CA PRO A 40 21.55 -44.69 4.21
C PRO A 40 21.44 -43.56 3.18
N SER A 41 21.91 -42.36 3.54
CA SER A 41 21.92 -41.15 2.67
C SER A 41 20.58 -40.69 2.08
N GLY A 42 19.51 -40.58 2.89
CA GLY A 42 18.20 -40.11 2.42
C GLY A 42 17.57 -39.08 3.35
N SER A 43 16.94 -38.05 2.77
CA SER A 43 16.20 -36.96 3.43
C SER A 43 15.40 -37.40 4.67
N LEU A 44 15.53 -36.68 5.78
CA LEU A 44 14.61 -36.82 6.91
C LEU A 44 13.31 -36.11 6.54
N ARG A 45 12.21 -36.87 6.45
CA ARG A 45 10.85 -36.32 6.38
C ARG A 45 10.21 -36.51 7.75
N GLU A 46 9.99 -35.42 8.47
CA GLU A 46 9.23 -35.43 9.72
C GLU A 46 7.88 -34.76 9.50
N GLU A 47 6.82 -35.44 9.96
CA GLU A 47 5.43 -35.02 9.83
C GLU A 47 4.82 -34.92 11.23
N ALA A 48 4.37 -33.72 11.62
CA ALA A 48 3.58 -33.51 12.83
C ALA A 48 2.17 -33.08 12.47
N ARG A 49 1.16 -33.65 13.12
CA ARG A 49 -0.26 -33.37 12.87
C ARG A 49 -0.94 -32.84 14.14
N MET A 50 -1.73 -31.78 13.99
CA MET A 50 -2.72 -31.33 14.97
C MET A 50 -4.10 -31.75 14.50
N GLU A 51 -4.94 -32.30 15.38
CA GLU A 51 -6.27 -32.82 15.05
C GLU A 51 -7.38 -32.12 15.87
N ASP A 52 -8.59 -32.02 15.31
CA ASP A 52 -9.77 -31.52 16.03
C ASP A 52 -10.35 -32.59 16.99
N SER A 53 -11.41 -32.23 17.73
CA SER A 53 -12.09 -33.15 18.65
C SER A 53 -12.72 -34.37 17.96
N GLY A 54 -12.85 -34.35 16.63
CA GLY A 54 -13.31 -35.45 15.78
C GLY A 54 -12.19 -36.26 15.13
N GLY A 55 -10.92 -35.98 15.43
CA GLY A 55 -9.75 -36.69 14.87
C GLY A 55 -9.40 -36.29 13.44
N ARG A 56 -9.91 -35.15 12.94
CA ARG A 56 -9.53 -34.63 11.62
C ARG A 56 -8.27 -33.79 11.75
N THR A 57 -7.26 -34.01 10.91
CA THR A 57 -6.06 -33.17 10.88
C THR A 57 -6.39 -31.73 10.48
N VAL A 58 -6.15 -30.82 11.42
CA VAL A 58 -6.36 -29.37 11.34
C VAL A 58 -5.09 -28.65 10.92
N CYS A 59 -3.91 -29.09 11.35
CA CYS A 59 -2.65 -28.59 10.83
C CYS A 59 -1.65 -29.72 10.65
N GLN A 60 -0.88 -29.65 9.58
CA GLN A 60 0.20 -30.58 9.27
C GLN A 60 1.48 -29.77 9.07
N PHE A 61 2.52 -30.15 9.80
CA PHE A 61 3.87 -29.61 9.66
C PHE A 61 4.71 -30.68 8.97
N ASN A 62 5.21 -30.38 7.79
CA ASN A 62 6.12 -31.26 7.06
C ASN A 62 7.49 -30.60 6.99
N VAL A 63 8.47 -31.11 7.73
CA VAL A 63 9.85 -30.63 7.67
C VAL A 63 10.66 -31.60 6.82
N GLN A 64 11.25 -31.11 5.72
CA GLN A 64 12.22 -31.86 4.93
C GLN A 64 13.63 -31.34 5.23
N GLY A 65 14.37 -32.02 6.12
CA GLY A 65 15.75 -31.64 6.44
C GLY A 65 16.80 -32.48 5.70
N VAL A 66 17.92 -31.85 5.32
CA VAL A 66 19.17 -32.56 4.99
C VAL A 66 20.02 -32.58 6.26
N ALA A 67 20.19 -33.74 6.89
CA ALA A 67 21.04 -33.86 8.07
C ALA A 67 22.52 -33.67 7.68
N GLN A 68 23.19 -32.64 8.20
CA GLN A 68 24.65 -32.65 8.28
C GLN A 68 25.09 -33.39 9.54
N GLN A 69 26.11 -34.25 9.42
CA GLN A 69 26.58 -35.08 10.52
C GLN A 69 27.28 -34.24 11.60
N GLY A 70 26.76 -34.28 12.83
CA GLY A 70 27.42 -33.78 14.04
C GLY A 70 27.03 -34.60 15.26
N ARG A 71 27.99 -34.92 16.12
CA ARG A 71 27.82 -35.79 17.31
C ARG A 71 28.08 -34.94 18.57
N VAL A 72 27.13 -34.85 19.50
CA VAL A 72 27.29 -34.12 20.78
C VAL A 72 26.68 -34.91 21.94
N SER A 73 27.39 -34.96 23.08
CA SER A 73 27.04 -35.64 24.34
C SER A 73 26.36 -34.70 25.35
N SER A 74 25.65 -35.29 26.32
CA SER A 74 24.54 -34.71 27.10
C SER A 74 24.87 -33.81 28.29
N GLU A 75 26.01 -33.12 28.32
CA GLU A 75 26.34 -32.21 29.42
C GLU A 75 26.86 -30.87 28.86
N SER A 76 26.16 -29.78 29.18
CA SER A 76 26.27 -28.40 28.64
C SER A 76 25.58 -28.13 27.29
N LEU A 77 24.30 -27.72 27.35
CA LEU A 77 23.60 -27.06 26.24
C LEU A 77 23.75 -25.54 26.38
N GLN A 78 24.95 -25.03 26.11
CA GLN A 78 25.18 -23.65 25.67
C GLN A 78 25.73 -23.75 24.25
N SER A 79 24.96 -23.34 23.26
CA SER A 79 25.43 -23.27 21.87
C SER A 79 25.27 -21.84 21.38
N ASP A 80 26.34 -21.06 21.50
CA ASP A 80 26.46 -19.69 20.96
C ASP A 80 26.62 -19.71 19.42
N GLY A 81 25.62 -20.22 18.69
CA GLY A 81 25.67 -20.25 17.22
C GLY A 81 24.29 -20.26 16.56
N PRO A 82 24.11 -19.53 15.43
CA PRO A 82 22.81 -19.40 14.75
C PRO A 82 22.33 -20.72 14.16
N VAL A 83 21.04 -21.02 14.32
CA VAL A 83 20.39 -22.15 13.65
C VAL A 83 20.07 -21.76 12.20
N GLY A 84 20.52 -22.58 11.24
CA GLY A 84 20.34 -22.34 9.80
C GLY A 84 18.87 -22.44 9.32
N PRO A 85 18.56 -22.00 8.09
CA PRO A 85 17.20 -21.95 7.57
C PRO A 85 16.57 -23.33 7.42
N LEU A 86 15.29 -23.46 7.80
CA LEU A 86 14.47 -24.67 7.62
C LEU A 86 14.01 -24.77 6.15
N LEU A 87 14.92 -25.11 5.24
CA LEU A 87 14.62 -25.32 3.82
C LEU A 87 13.63 -26.48 3.64
N GLY A 88 12.43 -26.22 3.10
CA GLY A 88 11.43 -27.24 2.79
C GLY A 88 10.46 -27.61 3.92
N ALA A 89 10.28 -26.71 4.92
CA ALA A 89 9.27 -26.86 5.97
C ALA A 89 7.89 -26.30 5.54
N ASN A 90 7.00 -27.16 5.04
CA ASN A 90 5.63 -26.75 4.68
C ASN A 90 4.69 -26.83 5.89
N ILE A 91 4.06 -25.71 6.25
CA ILE A 91 2.93 -25.67 7.18
C ILE A 91 1.64 -25.65 6.37
N THR A 92 0.79 -26.67 6.55
CA THR A 92 -0.54 -26.73 5.96
C THR A 92 -1.58 -26.75 7.06
N CYS A 93 -2.34 -25.67 7.21
CA CYS A 93 -3.43 -25.61 8.18
C CYS A 93 -4.79 -25.46 7.49
N ARG A 94 -5.78 -26.21 7.98
CA ARG A 94 -7.19 -26.21 7.61
C ARG A 94 -8.04 -25.93 8.87
N GLY A 95 -8.48 -24.68 9.03
CA GLY A 95 -9.55 -24.31 9.98
C GLY A 95 -9.19 -24.20 11.47
N SER A 96 -8.14 -23.47 11.84
CA SER A 96 -7.84 -23.06 13.24
C SER A 96 -6.95 -21.82 13.30
N ILE A 97 -6.70 -21.31 14.51
CA ILE A 97 -5.71 -20.24 14.75
C ILE A 97 -4.32 -20.87 14.97
N LEU A 98 -3.32 -20.51 14.15
CA LEU A 98 -1.91 -20.78 14.47
C LEU A 98 -1.33 -19.55 15.19
N ASN A 99 -0.96 -19.69 16.47
CA ASN A 99 -0.29 -18.64 17.23
C ASN A 99 1.22 -18.89 17.22
N LEU A 100 2.00 -17.96 16.68
CA LEU A 100 3.45 -17.91 16.78
C LEU A 100 3.81 -16.77 17.74
N ILE A 101 4.28 -17.09 18.95
CA ILE A 101 4.63 -16.10 19.99
C ILE A 101 6.15 -16.16 20.23
N GLY A 102 6.82 -15.01 20.10
CA GLY A 102 8.25 -14.84 20.33
C GLY A 102 8.71 -15.10 21.77
N GLY A 103 9.98 -15.48 21.91
CA GLY A 103 10.72 -15.67 23.17
C GLY A 103 12.20 -15.88 22.86
N PRO A 104 13.11 -15.95 23.87
CA PRO A 104 14.56 -16.01 23.64
C PRO A 104 15.02 -17.20 22.78
N LEU A 105 14.20 -18.24 22.66
CA LEU A 105 14.43 -19.40 21.79
C LEU A 105 14.00 -19.19 20.33
N LEU A 106 13.11 -18.23 20.03
CA LEU A 106 12.75 -17.83 18.65
C LEU A 106 13.74 -16.81 18.09
N ASP A 107 14.38 -16.01 18.95
CA ASP A 107 15.43 -15.05 18.57
C ASP A 107 16.71 -15.75 18.04
N GLU A 108 16.94 -17.02 18.38
CA GLU A 108 18.07 -17.84 17.93
C GLU A 108 17.86 -18.50 16.54
N PHE A 109 16.64 -18.41 15.97
CA PHE A 109 16.35 -18.97 14.64
C PHE A 109 16.31 -17.86 13.57
N SER A 110 17.16 -18.02 12.55
CA SER A 110 17.01 -17.32 11.27
C SER A 110 15.88 -17.94 10.42
N SER A 111 14.70 -18.20 11.01
CA SER A 111 13.67 -19.07 10.42
C SER A 111 12.90 -18.39 9.30
N ALA A 112 13.27 -18.69 8.06
CA ALA A 112 12.34 -18.61 6.93
C ALA A 112 11.41 -19.83 6.97
N PHE A 113 10.10 -19.62 6.91
CA PHE A 113 9.15 -20.66 6.52
C PHE A 113 8.93 -20.58 5.00
N VAL A 114 9.18 -21.67 4.30
CA VAL A 114 9.05 -21.77 2.84
C VAL A 114 7.90 -22.72 2.51
N GLY A 115 7.02 -22.36 1.57
CA GLY A 115 5.96 -23.26 1.09
C GLY A 115 4.75 -23.37 2.03
N VAL A 116 4.46 -22.32 2.80
CA VAL A 116 3.34 -22.29 3.73
C VAL A 116 2.02 -22.16 2.95
N GLN A 117 1.15 -23.17 3.05
CA GLN A 117 -0.16 -23.20 2.38
C GLN A 117 -1.30 -23.16 3.39
N TYR A 118 -2.00 -22.03 3.44
CA TYR A 118 -3.22 -21.82 4.21
C TYR A 118 -4.41 -21.71 3.26
N THR A 119 -5.09 -22.83 3.03
CA THR A 119 -6.26 -22.91 2.14
C THR A 119 -7.51 -23.31 2.92
N LYS A 120 -8.62 -22.59 2.73
CA LYS A 120 -9.94 -23.11 3.08
C LYS A 120 -10.44 -24.08 2.01
N ALA A 121 -10.48 -25.37 2.32
CA ALA A 121 -11.37 -26.32 1.65
C ALA A 121 -12.51 -26.62 2.64
N VAL A 122 -13.76 -26.42 2.23
CA VAL A 122 -15.02 -26.59 2.99
C VAL A 122 -15.57 -25.31 3.65
N GLU A 123 -16.83 -25.01 3.30
CA GLU A 123 -17.66 -23.90 3.78
C GLU A 123 -18.00 -24.00 5.29
N LEU A 124 -17.03 -23.74 6.18
CA LEU A 124 -17.25 -23.48 7.62
C LEU A 124 -16.26 -22.39 8.14
N PRO A 125 -16.43 -21.77 9.32
CA PRO A 125 -15.68 -20.56 9.72
C PRO A 125 -14.17 -20.77 9.97
N GLY A 126 -13.35 -19.90 9.34
CA GLY A 126 -12.11 -19.25 9.84
C GLY A 126 -10.83 -20.05 10.18
N ALA A 127 -9.76 -19.84 9.41
CA ALA A 127 -8.38 -19.97 9.90
C ALA A 127 -7.70 -18.60 9.96
N THR A 128 -6.86 -18.38 10.97
CA THR A 128 -6.07 -17.15 11.15
C THR A 128 -4.66 -17.53 11.58
N MET A 129 -3.64 -16.82 11.11
CA MET A 129 -2.30 -16.91 11.69
C MET A 129 -2.03 -15.65 12.51
N VAL A 130 -1.66 -15.81 13.77
CA VAL A 130 -1.29 -14.70 14.66
C VAL A 130 0.20 -14.80 14.92
N ILE A 131 0.92 -13.71 14.67
CA ILE A 131 2.35 -13.57 14.96
C ILE A 131 2.49 -12.44 15.98
N GLN A 132 3.07 -12.76 17.13
CA GLN A 132 3.28 -11.81 18.21
C GLN A 132 4.73 -11.83 18.67
N ASP A 133 5.34 -10.65 18.84
CA ASP A 133 6.71 -10.49 19.33
C ASP A 133 7.76 -11.28 18.51
N GLY A 134 7.52 -11.46 17.20
CA GLY A 134 8.30 -12.37 16.35
C GLY A 134 9.02 -11.70 15.19
N ASN A 135 10.16 -12.26 14.78
CA ASN A 135 10.85 -11.92 13.54
C ASN A 135 10.78 -13.10 12.56
N LEU A 136 10.15 -12.91 11.39
CA LEU A 136 9.83 -14.03 10.51
C LEU A 136 9.90 -13.69 9.02
N ALA A 137 10.44 -14.63 8.23
CA ALA A 137 10.28 -14.63 6.78
C ALA A 137 9.31 -15.74 6.35
N ILE A 138 8.38 -15.42 5.47
CA ILE A 138 7.37 -16.32 4.89
C ILE A 138 7.53 -16.27 3.37
N GLU A 139 7.98 -17.36 2.78
CA GLU A 139 8.35 -17.44 1.36
C GLU A 139 7.48 -18.46 0.61
N ASP A 140 7.21 -18.23 -0.67
CA ASP A 140 6.51 -19.16 -1.56
C ASP A 140 5.16 -19.68 -1.01
N SER A 141 4.38 -18.76 -0.44
CA SER A 141 3.26 -19.10 0.42
C SER A 141 1.90 -18.67 -0.15
N PHE A 142 0.83 -19.38 0.21
CA PHE A 142 -0.52 -19.13 -0.31
C PHE A 142 -1.55 -19.05 0.82
N PHE A 143 -2.33 -17.96 0.86
CA PHE A 143 -3.32 -17.65 1.89
C PHE A 143 -4.68 -17.35 1.25
N SER A 144 -5.69 -18.19 1.47
CA SER A 144 -7.01 -17.98 0.86
C SER A 144 -8.25 -18.30 1.70
N GLY A 145 -9.31 -17.52 1.46
CA GLY A 145 -10.65 -17.78 2.00
C GLY A 145 -10.76 -17.62 3.51
N LEU A 146 -9.86 -16.83 4.12
CA LEU A 146 -9.79 -16.65 5.56
C LEU A 146 -10.80 -15.59 6.02
N SER A 147 -11.69 -15.98 6.94
CA SER A 147 -12.74 -15.13 7.53
C SER A 147 -12.89 -15.45 9.03
N PHE A 148 -12.32 -14.66 9.93
CA PHE A 148 -12.42 -14.89 11.39
C PHE A 148 -12.36 -13.58 12.19
N PHE A 149 -13.27 -13.43 13.16
CA PHE A 149 -13.37 -12.36 14.20
C PHE A 149 -12.85 -10.95 13.84
N GLY A 150 -12.98 -10.56 12.59
CA GLY A 150 -13.01 -9.17 12.20
C GLY A 150 -11.67 -8.45 12.03
N GLN A 151 -10.51 -9.09 12.12
CA GLN A 151 -9.22 -8.36 12.01
C GLN A 151 -8.47 -8.62 10.71
N GLY A 152 -8.12 -9.87 10.38
CA GLY A 152 -7.41 -10.22 9.14
C GLY A 152 -7.17 -11.73 9.02
N ALA A 153 -6.68 -12.15 7.85
CA ALA A 153 -6.22 -13.52 7.62
C ALA A 153 -4.93 -13.82 8.42
N LEU A 154 -4.04 -12.84 8.49
CA LEU A 154 -2.87 -12.79 9.32
C LEU A 154 -2.97 -11.59 10.26
N VAL A 155 -2.64 -11.77 11.53
CA VAL A 155 -2.62 -10.73 12.56
C VAL A 155 -1.21 -10.62 13.11
N LEU A 156 -0.59 -9.45 12.97
CA LEU A 156 0.78 -9.17 13.39
C LEU A 156 0.76 -8.14 14.52
N SER A 157 1.36 -8.47 15.66
CA SER A 157 1.49 -7.56 16.81
C SER A 157 2.95 -7.54 17.27
N ASN A 158 3.54 -6.35 17.37
CA ASN A 158 4.94 -6.14 17.73
C ASN A 158 5.92 -7.09 17.01
N SER A 159 5.70 -7.31 15.71
CA SER A 159 6.42 -8.31 14.93
C SER A 159 7.09 -7.72 13.70
N ASN A 160 8.23 -8.29 13.30
CA ASN A 160 8.89 -7.99 12.04
C ASN A 160 8.67 -9.16 11.07
N VAL A 161 7.86 -8.98 10.04
CA VAL A 161 7.49 -10.07 9.12
C VAL A 161 7.76 -9.70 7.68
N THR A 162 8.50 -10.57 6.99
CA THR A 162 8.79 -10.47 5.56
C THR A 162 8.01 -11.53 4.79
N PHE A 163 7.29 -11.12 3.76
CA PHE A 163 6.61 -12.01 2.82
C PHE A 163 7.33 -11.93 1.46
N ILE A 164 7.72 -13.07 0.90
CA ILE A 164 8.39 -13.15 -0.39
C ILE A 164 7.64 -14.14 -1.27
N ASN A 165 7.29 -13.74 -2.50
CA ASN A 165 6.55 -14.60 -3.42
C ASN A 165 5.29 -15.22 -2.79
N ALA A 166 4.56 -14.42 -2.01
CA ALA A 166 3.35 -14.85 -1.33
C ALA A 166 2.10 -14.45 -2.10
N THR A 167 1.07 -15.30 -2.07
CA THR A 167 -0.23 -15.02 -2.69
C THR A 167 -1.32 -14.99 -1.62
N PHE A 168 -2.03 -13.86 -1.52
CA PHE A 168 -3.19 -13.68 -0.66
C PHE A 168 -4.43 -13.49 -1.52
N THR A 169 -5.38 -14.42 -1.48
CA THR A 169 -6.55 -14.35 -2.37
C THR A 169 -7.88 -14.60 -1.66
N ALA A 170 -8.89 -13.81 -2.01
CA ALA A 170 -10.27 -13.98 -1.52
C ALA A 170 -10.39 -14.03 0.02
N ASN A 171 -9.52 -13.32 0.75
CA ASN A 171 -9.63 -13.19 2.20
C ASN A 171 -10.58 -12.04 2.54
N ASN A 172 -11.58 -12.28 3.38
CA ASN A 172 -12.65 -11.30 3.64
C ASN A 172 -12.90 -11.17 5.16
N ASN A 173 -12.32 -10.14 5.78
CA ASN A 173 -12.45 -9.89 7.23
C ASN A 173 -12.92 -8.46 7.52
N SER A 174 -13.21 -8.15 8.78
CA SER A 174 -13.86 -6.87 9.11
C SER A 174 -12.92 -5.66 9.16
N ALA A 175 -11.60 -5.83 9.35
CA ALA A 175 -10.64 -4.73 9.38
C ALA A 175 -9.70 -4.76 8.16
N ALA A 176 -8.90 -5.83 7.99
CA ALA A 176 -8.04 -6.06 6.83
C ALA A 176 -8.49 -7.31 6.06
N GLY A 177 -8.42 -7.34 4.73
CA GLY A 177 -8.72 -8.58 4.02
C GLY A 177 -7.71 -9.68 4.31
N ALA A 178 -6.43 -9.42 4.10
CA ALA A 178 -5.35 -10.37 4.28
C ALA A 178 -4.52 -10.10 5.55
N ILE A 179 -3.80 -8.98 5.64
CA ILE A 179 -2.85 -8.74 6.73
C ILE A 179 -3.34 -7.59 7.61
N TYR A 180 -3.54 -7.86 8.88
CA TYR A 180 -3.77 -6.85 9.91
C TYR A 180 -2.50 -6.71 10.75
N ALA A 181 -2.00 -5.49 10.93
CA ALA A 181 -0.82 -5.25 11.76
C ALA A 181 -1.00 -4.10 12.75
N ASN A 182 -0.52 -4.30 13.97
CA ASN A 182 -0.56 -3.31 15.04
C ASN A 182 0.71 -3.34 15.90
N ASP A 183 0.70 -2.50 16.94
CA ASP A 183 1.68 -2.51 18.03
C ASP A 183 3.13 -2.47 17.56
N THR A 184 3.50 -1.47 16.74
CA THR A 184 4.89 -1.28 16.26
C THR A 184 5.44 -2.41 15.38
N SER A 185 4.56 -3.12 14.67
CA SER A 185 4.99 -4.12 13.69
C SER A 185 5.70 -3.51 12.47
N SER A 186 6.59 -4.29 11.86
CA SER A 186 7.28 -4.00 10.61
C SER A 186 6.92 -5.07 9.59
N ILE A 187 6.38 -4.65 8.44
CA ILE A 187 5.97 -5.57 7.39
C ILE A 187 6.76 -5.28 6.12
N THR A 188 7.39 -6.32 5.57
CA THR A 188 8.01 -6.27 4.25
C THR A 188 7.28 -7.23 3.33
N VAL A 189 6.91 -6.78 2.14
CA VAL A 189 6.23 -7.60 1.13
C VAL A 189 6.95 -7.46 -0.21
N LEU A 190 7.50 -8.56 -0.70
CA LEU A 190 8.34 -8.63 -1.89
C LEU A 190 7.71 -9.61 -2.89
N ASP A 191 7.64 -9.18 -4.15
CA ASP A 191 7.30 -10.04 -5.30
C ASP A 191 6.02 -10.86 -5.10
N SER A 192 5.03 -10.29 -4.43
CA SER A 192 3.84 -11.00 -3.94
C SER A 192 2.58 -10.56 -4.69
N THR A 193 1.45 -11.24 -4.44
CA THR A 193 0.16 -10.93 -5.06
C THR A 193 -0.97 -10.90 -4.02
N PHE A 194 -1.78 -9.84 -4.03
CA PHE A 194 -3.03 -9.71 -3.29
C PHE A 194 -4.21 -9.59 -4.26
N LEU A 195 -5.04 -10.62 -4.33
CA LEU A 195 -6.13 -10.73 -5.31
C LEU A 195 -7.50 -10.86 -4.63
N GLY A 196 -8.41 -9.92 -4.91
CA GLY A 196 -9.81 -10.05 -4.51
C GLY A 196 -10.03 -10.14 -3.00
N ASN A 197 -9.17 -9.53 -2.19
CA ASN A 197 -9.34 -9.49 -0.73
C ASN A 197 -10.32 -8.37 -0.34
N GLY A 198 -11.05 -8.57 0.76
CA GLY A 198 -12.05 -7.65 1.29
C GLY A 198 -11.84 -7.32 2.76
N GLY A 199 -11.78 -6.03 3.09
CA GLY A 199 -11.57 -5.53 4.45
C GLY A 199 -12.47 -4.35 4.78
N GLY A 200 -12.67 -4.05 6.07
CA GLY A 200 -13.36 -2.82 6.45
C GLY A 200 -12.51 -1.59 6.19
N GLN A 201 -11.26 -1.60 6.67
CA GLN A 201 -10.31 -0.50 6.57
C GLN A 201 -9.30 -0.68 5.46
N GLY A 202 -8.75 -1.88 5.26
CA GLY A 202 -7.80 -2.14 4.17
C GLY A 202 -8.19 -3.39 3.42
N GLY A 203 -8.47 -3.31 2.12
CA GLY A 203 -8.97 -4.48 1.39
C GLY A 203 -8.00 -5.64 1.34
N ALA A 204 -6.69 -5.38 1.35
CA ALA A 204 -5.65 -6.40 1.49
C ALA A 204 -4.87 -6.24 2.81
N ILE A 205 -4.29 -5.07 3.07
CA ILE A 205 -3.45 -4.81 4.25
C ILE A 205 -4.08 -3.65 5.03
N ALA A 206 -4.26 -3.81 6.34
CA ALA A 206 -4.58 -2.70 7.23
C ALA A 206 -3.57 -2.65 8.38
N MET A 207 -3.04 -1.47 8.68
CA MET A 207 -2.04 -1.31 9.74
C MET A 207 -2.20 -0.04 10.58
N TRP A 208 -1.84 -0.17 11.86
CA TRP A 208 -1.84 0.90 12.86
C TRP A 208 -0.51 0.94 13.61
N ASN A 209 0.04 2.13 13.83
CA ASN A 209 1.27 2.31 14.62
C ASN A 209 2.43 1.43 14.12
N SER A 210 2.52 1.19 12.81
CA SER A 210 3.40 0.17 12.20
C SER A 210 4.13 0.74 10.98
N SER A 211 5.03 -0.04 10.39
CA SER A 211 5.76 0.32 9.16
C SER A 211 5.57 -0.70 8.05
N LEU A 212 5.69 -0.22 6.80
CA LEU A 212 5.45 -1.03 5.60
C LEU A 212 6.51 -0.78 4.53
N LEU A 213 7.05 -1.87 3.99
CA LEU A 213 7.77 -1.90 2.72
C LEU A 213 7.03 -2.84 1.74
N VAL A 214 6.71 -2.35 0.55
CA VAL A 214 6.15 -3.14 -0.55
C VAL A 214 7.01 -2.92 -1.79
N ASN A 215 7.44 -4.01 -2.42
CA ASN A 215 8.28 -3.99 -3.62
C ASN A 215 7.83 -5.09 -4.60
N GLY A 216 7.75 -4.78 -5.90
CA GLY A 216 7.45 -5.78 -6.94
C GLY A 216 6.11 -6.49 -6.79
N THR A 217 5.14 -5.91 -6.07
CA THR A 217 3.92 -6.61 -5.63
C THR A 217 2.69 -6.16 -6.41
N ALA A 218 1.77 -7.10 -6.68
CA ALA A 218 0.51 -6.82 -7.37
C ALA A 218 -0.68 -6.81 -6.40
N PHE A 219 -1.49 -5.74 -6.44
CA PHE A 219 -2.77 -5.63 -5.73
C PHE A 219 -3.90 -5.48 -6.73
N GLN A 220 -4.73 -6.51 -6.87
CA GLN A 220 -5.79 -6.56 -7.87
C GLN A 220 -7.16 -6.82 -7.26
N GLY A 221 -8.14 -5.97 -7.58
CA GLY A 221 -9.55 -6.22 -7.24
C GLY A 221 -9.84 -6.27 -5.74
N ASN A 222 -8.98 -5.67 -4.90
CA ASN A 222 -9.20 -5.65 -3.46
C ASN A 222 -10.20 -4.55 -3.09
N VAL A 223 -10.99 -4.79 -2.04
CA VAL A 223 -12.09 -3.90 -1.62
C VAL A 223 -11.96 -3.56 -0.15
N GLY A 224 -11.71 -2.29 0.15
CA GLY A 224 -11.80 -1.72 1.50
C GLY A 224 -13.13 -0.98 1.65
N ARG A 225 -13.89 -1.18 2.74
CA ARG A 225 -15.21 -0.53 2.87
C ARG A 225 -15.11 0.96 3.14
N SER A 226 -14.16 1.41 3.96
CA SER A 226 -14.00 2.82 4.37
C SER A 226 -12.68 3.45 3.92
N ALA A 227 -11.60 2.68 3.91
CA ALA A 227 -10.27 3.13 3.53
C ALA A 227 -9.61 2.12 2.59
N GLY A 228 -8.59 2.55 1.87
CA GLY A 228 -7.57 1.73 1.23
C GLY A 228 -8.10 0.47 0.54
N GLY A 229 -8.48 0.54 -0.73
CA GLY A 229 -8.98 -0.64 -1.43
C GLY A 229 -7.99 -1.80 -1.42
N ALA A 230 -6.69 -1.51 -1.42
CA ALA A 230 -5.62 -2.45 -1.17
C ALA A 230 -5.00 -2.24 0.22
N ILE A 231 -4.45 -1.06 0.49
CA ILE A 231 -3.65 -0.79 1.68
C ILE A 231 -4.26 0.38 2.46
N ALA A 232 -4.49 0.18 3.76
CA ALA A 232 -4.79 1.25 4.68
C ALA A 232 -3.76 1.31 5.80
N ALA A 233 -3.18 2.49 6.02
CA ALA A 233 -2.19 2.71 7.05
C ALA A 233 -2.51 3.98 7.84
N ASN A 234 -2.53 3.84 9.16
CA ASN A 234 -2.80 4.94 10.08
C ASN A 234 -1.72 5.00 11.18
N ASN A 235 -1.31 6.21 11.53
CA ASN A 235 -0.24 6.47 12.49
C ASN A 235 1.07 5.72 12.16
N ALA A 236 1.42 5.64 10.86
CA ALA A 236 2.56 4.85 10.41
C ALA A 236 3.88 5.62 10.56
N SER A 237 4.91 4.98 11.09
CA SER A 237 6.24 5.61 11.21
C SER A 237 6.86 5.88 9.83
N ALA A 238 6.80 4.87 8.94
CA ALA A 238 7.24 4.95 7.57
C ALA A 238 6.46 3.99 6.66
N ILE A 239 6.20 4.44 5.43
CA ILE A 239 5.61 3.62 4.37
C ILE A 239 6.48 3.79 3.12
N THR A 240 6.92 2.68 2.54
CA THR A 240 7.63 2.65 1.27
C THR A 240 6.94 1.67 0.33
N ILE A 241 6.50 2.14 -0.83
CA ILE A 241 5.82 1.33 -1.85
C ILE A 241 6.51 1.62 -3.17
N ILE A 242 7.16 0.61 -3.73
CA ILE A 242 7.97 0.75 -4.94
C ILE A 242 7.68 -0.35 -5.95
N THR A 243 7.84 -0.03 -7.24
CA THR A 243 7.80 -0.99 -8.37
C THR A 243 6.57 -1.90 -8.39
N SER A 244 5.44 -1.45 -7.82
CA SER A 244 4.26 -2.27 -7.57
C SER A 244 3.09 -1.84 -8.45
N THR A 245 2.10 -2.73 -8.57
CA THR A 245 0.90 -2.48 -9.38
C THR A 245 -0.38 -2.56 -8.56
N PHE A 246 -1.26 -1.58 -8.76
CA PHE A 246 -2.56 -1.47 -8.11
C PHE A 246 -3.64 -1.37 -9.18
N THR A 247 -4.41 -2.44 -9.36
CA THR A 247 -5.43 -2.51 -10.43
C THR A 247 -6.82 -2.79 -9.89
N SER A 248 -7.78 -1.95 -10.26
CA SER A 248 -9.21 -2.16 -9.96
C SER A 248 -9.52 -2.33 -8.47
N ASN A 249 -8.75 -1.69 -7.59
CA ASN A 249 -9.05 -1.68 -6.17
C ASN A 249 -10.11 -0.61 -5.87
N MET A 250 -10.91 -0.83 -4.82
CA MET A 250 -12.03 0.06 -4.49
C MET A 250 -12.14 0.34 -2.99
N ALA A 251 -12.38 1.60 -2.63
CA ALA A 251 -12.76 2.00 -1.27
C ALA A 251 -13.59 3.28 -1.21
N GLU A 252 -13.97 3.74 0.00
CA GLU A 252 -14.52 5.08 0.17
C GLU A 252 -13.44 6.15 0.00
N ASN A 253 -12.31 6.00 0.71
CA ASN A 253 -11.14 6.88 0.60
C ASN A 253 -9.89 6.07 0.25
N GLY A 254 -9.13 6.51 -0.74
CA GLY A 254 -7.94 5.79 -1.20
C GLY A 254 -8.32 4.51 -1.94
N GLY A 255 -8.77 4.65 -3.20
CA GLY A 255 -9.28 3.52 -3.96
C GLY A 255 -8.27 2.37 -4.07
N ALA A 256 -6.97 2.65 -4.06
CA ALA A 256 -5.94 1.65 -3.79
C ALA A 256 -5.32 1.84 -2.39
N ILE A 257 -4.80 3.02 -2.10
CA ILE A 257 -3.98 3.27 -0.90
C ILE A 257 -4.61 4.40 -0.10
N PHE A 258 -4.77 4.17 1.20
CA PHE A 258 -5.10 5.17 2.19
C PHE A 258 -3.97 5.30 3.21
N ILE A 259 -3.46 6.51 3.39
CA ILE A 259 -2.43 6.83 4.38
C ILE A 259 -2.89 8.04 5.19
N GLU A 260 -2.89 7.90 6.51
CA GLU A 260 -3.18 9.00 7.42
C GLU A 260 -2.20 9.02 8.59
N GLU A 261 -1.78 10.23 8.97
CA GLU A 261 -0.88 10.45 10.11
C GLU A 261 0.41 9.66 9.97
N CYS A 262 1.21 9.95 8.96
CA CYS A 262 2.46 9.23 8.74
C CYS A 262 3.69 10.12 8.91
N GLY A 263 4.76 9.54 9.44
CA GLY A 263 6.07 10.21 9.51
C GLY A 263 6.59 10.52 8.10
N LYS A 264 6.73 9.47 7.28
CA LYS A 264 7.18 9.57 5.89
C LYS A 264 6.51 8.52 4.99
N ALA A 265 5.98 8.95 3.84
CA ALA A 265 5.50 8.08 2.78
C ALA A 265 6.35 8.23 1.51
N VAL A 266 6.88 7.14 0.99
CA VAL A 266 7.58 7.08 -0.30
C VAL A 266 6.77 6.14 -1.20
N VAL A 267 6.24 6.66 -2.29
CA VAL A 267 5.45 5.89 -3.25
C VAL A 267 6.02 6.14 -4.62
N ASN A 268 6.93 5.29 -5.10
CA ASN A 268 7.71 5.56 -6.32
C ASN A 268 7.63 4.41 -7.33
N ASP A 269 7.71 4.73 -8.63
CA ASP A 269 7.80 3.73 -9.70
C ASP A 269 6.62 2.73 -9.72
N ASN A 270 5.44 3.15 -9.27
CA ASN A 270 4.26 2.29 -9.22
C ASN A 270 3.28 2.58 -10.36
N THR A 271 2.42 1.60 -10.66
CA THR A 271 1.30 1.77 -11.59
C THR A 271 -0.04 1.62 -10.88
N PHE A 272 -0.89 2.64 -10.98
CA PHE A 272 -2.25 2.68 -10.45
C PHE A 272 -3.25 2.73 -11.61
N THR A 273 -3.97 1.64 -11.86
CA THR A 273 -4.92 1.55 -12.98
C THR A 273 -6.34 1.22 -12.51
N ARG A 274 -7.32 2.02 -12.94
CA ARG A 274 -8.76 1.76 -12.69
C ARG A 274 -9.13 1.62 -11.20
N ASN A 275 -8.38 2.23 -10.30
CA ASN A 275 -8.76 2.25 -8.89
C ASN A 275 -9.86 3.30 -8.66
N LYS A 276 -10.77 3.00 -7.73
CA LYS A 276 -11.97 3.82 -7.50
C LYS A 276 -12.16 4.13 -6.02
N ALA A 277 -12.24 5.42 -5.71
CA ALA A 277 -12.73 5.89 -4.42
C ALA A 277 -14.15 6.44 -4.58
N THR A 278 -15.08 6.18 -3.66
CA THR A 278 -16.39 6.85 -3.73
C THR A 278 -16.33 8.28 -3.22
N ARG A 279 -15.29 8.66 -2.46
CA ARG A 279 -15.14 10.00 -1.88
C ARG A 279 -13.84 10.69 -2.27
N SER A 280 -12.67 10.15 -1.92
CA SER A 280 -11.41 10.88 -2.12
C SER A 280 -10.25 9.97 -2.50
N GLY A 281 -9.44 10.40 -3.48
CA GLY A 281 -8.18 9.73 -3.83
C GLY A 281 -8.42 8.42 -4.57
N GLY A 282 -8.77 8.48 -5.86
CA GLY A 282 -9.14 7.27 -6.62
C GLY A 282 -8.04 6.22 -6.67
N GLY A 283 -6.77 6.64 -6.74
CA GLY A 283 -5.61 5.82 -6.46
C GLY A 283 -5.18 5.94 -4.98
N ILE A 284 -4.75 7.14 -4.58
CA ILE A 284 -4.15 7.39 -3.27
C ILE A 284 -4.89 8.49 -2.53
N PHE A 285 -5.20 8.22 -1.26
CA PHE A 285 -5.53 9.22 -0.26
C PHE A 285 -4.37 9.36 0.71
N GLN A 286 -3.90 10.59 0.96
CA GLN A 286 -2.85 10.86 1.92
C GLN A 286 -3.14 12.09 2.77
N SER A 287 -3.06 11.96 4.10
CA SER A 287 -3.33 13.06 5.03
C SER A 287 -2.31 13.13 6.16
N LYS A 288 -1.93 14.35 6.57
CA LYS A 288 -1.02 14.60 7.71
C LYS A 288 0.32 13.85 7.60
N CYS A 289 0.89 13.88 6.40
CA CYS A 289 2.10 13.14 6.04
C CYS A 289 3.19 14.06 5.47
N SER A 290 4.40 13.51 5.36
CA SER A 290 5.46 14.03 4.48
C SER A 290 5.90 12.94 3.52
N GLY A 291 6.45 13.28 2.35
CA GLY A 291 6.81 12.22 1.40
C GLY A 291 7.12 12.64 -0.03
N ASN A 292 7.55 11.64 -0.79
CA ASN A 292 7.83 11.74 -2.22
C ASN A 292 6.94 10.78 -3.00
N MET A 293 6.52 11.21 -4.18
CA MET A 293 5.76 10.43 -5.16
C MET A 293 6.38 10.59 -6.54
N ASP A 294 7.41 9.78 -6.82
CA ASP A 294 8.24 9.94 -7.99
C ASP A 294 7.97 8.84 -9.03
N THR A 295 7.92 9.22 -10.32
CA THR A 295 7.85 8.32 -11.47
C THR A 295 6.68 7.31 -11.43
N ASN A 296 5.53 7.71 -10.87
CA ASN A 296 4.35 6.86 -10.84
C ASN A 296 3.49 7.05 -12.09
N TYR A 297 2.73 6.02 -12.45
CA TYR A 297 1.73 6.08 -13.50
C TYR A 297 0.32 5.86 -12.97
N PHE A 298 -0.51 6.91 -13.02
CA PHE A 298 -1.93 6.86 -12.66
C PHE A 298 -2.79 6.90 -13.91
N ARG A 299 -3.52 5.82 -14.20
CA ARG A 299 -4.40 5.72 -15.37
C ARG A 299 -5.82 5.31 -15.00
N LEU A 300 -6.83 6.00 -15.53
CA LEU A 300 -8.24 5.61 -15.41
C LEU A 300 -8.74 5.49 -13.95
N ASN A 301 -8.09 6.17 -13.00
CA ASN A 301 -8.56 6.22 -11.61
C ASN A 301 -9.69 7.24 -11.48
N SER A 302 -10.60 7.00 -10.54
CA SER A 302 -11.77 7.86 -10.35
C SER A 302 -12.15 8.08 -8.88
N ALA A 303 -12.59 9.30 -8.55
CA ALA A 303 -13.10 9.64 -7.24
C ALA A 303 -14.02 10.87 -7.25
N LEU A 304 -14.81 11.08 -6.20
CA LEU A 304 -15.56 12.33 -6.04
C LEU A 304 -14.62 13.54 -5.94
N ASN A 305 -13.51 13.43 -5.20
CA ASN A 305 -12.41 14.41 -5.09
C ASN A 305 -11.04 13.74 -5.31
N GLY A 306 -10.11 14.38 -6.02
CA GLY A 306 -8.81 13.80 -6.36
C GLY A 306 -8.90 12.44 -7.08
N GLY A 307 -9.18 12.46 -8.39
CA GLY A 307 -9.40 11.27 -9.21
C GLY A 307 -8.25 10.27 -9.16
N SER A 308 -7.01 10.74 -9.04
CA SER A 308 -5.83 9.90 -8.83
C SER A 308 -5.31 10.01 -7.41
N VAL A 309 -4.94 11.23 -7.00
CA VAL A 309 -4.32 11.48 -5.71
C VAL A 309 -5.06 12.59 -4.99
N TRP A 310 -5.36 12.36 -3.72
CA TRP A 310 -5.91 13.37 -2.83
C TRP A 310 -4.97 13.55 -1.62
N GLN A 311 -4.55 14.78 -1.36
CA GLN A 311 -3.59 15.13 -0.31
C GLN A 311 -4.09 16.28 0.56
N ASN A 312 -3.96 16.14 1.88
CA ASN A 312 -4.42 17.15 2.82
C ASN A 312 -3.53 17.30 4.05
N ASN A 313 -3.33 18.53 4.53
CA ASN A 313 -2.56 18.83 5.74
C ASN A 313 -1.17 18.18 5.76
N CYS A 314 -0.57 18.01 4.59
CA CYS A 314 0.77 17.44 4.46
C CYS A 314 1.83 18.53 4.64
N LYS A 315 3.01 18.15 5.13
CA LYS A 315 4.10 19.11 5.41
C LYS A 315 4.89 19.44 4.15
N LYS A 316 5.62 18.44 3.64
CA LYS A 316 6.44 18.53 2.43
C LYS A 316 6.07 17.37 1.52
N ILE A 317 5.64 17.70 0.30
CA ILE A 317 5.29 16.73 -0.72
C ILE A 317 6.06 17.04 -2.00
N VAL A 318 6.70 16.03 -2.57
CA VAL A 318 7.32 16.12 -3.90
C VAL A 318 6.61 15.15 -4.84
N HIS A 319 6.21 15.63 -6.02
CA HIS A 319 5.81 14.79 -7.14
C HIS A 319 6.78 15.05 -8.29
N SER A 320 7.57 14.06 -8.68
CA SER A 320 8.55 14.19 -9.76
C SER A 320 8.31 13.16 -10.85
N GLY A 321 8.35 13.54 -12.12
CA GLY A 321 8.36 12.58 -13.25
C GLY A 321 7.11 11.70 -13.39
N SER A 322 6.04 11.95 -12.64
CA SER A 322 4.84 11.12 -12.63
C SER A 322 3.90 11.46 -13.77
N ARG A 323 3.12 10.47 -14.23
CA ARG A 323 2.13 10.62 -15.31
C ARG A 323 0.71 10.31 -14.81
N PHE A 324 -0.22 11.20 -15.08
CA PHE A 324 -1.64 11.12 -14.73
C PHE A 324 -2.47 11.17 -16.01
N ASP A 325 -3.03 10.04 -16.42
CA ASP A 325 -3.65 9.86 -17.74
C ASP A 325 -5.09 9.35 -17.66
N ASN A 326 -6.03 10.13 -18.22
CA ASN A 326 -7.44 9.77 -18.31
C ASN A 326 -8.08 9.41 -16.96
N ASN A 327 -7.68 10.11 -15.90
CA ASN A 327 -8.33 10.01 -14.60
C ASN A 327 -9.56 10.93 -14.56
N THR A 328 -10.49 10.66 -13.64
CA THR A 328 -11.74 11.44 -13.55
C THR A 328 -12.10 11.82 -12.13
N SER A 329 -12.69 13.01 -11.96
CA SER A 329 -13.30 13.43 -10.71
C SER A 329 -14.59 14.20 -10.93
N GLU A 330 -15.53 14.11 -10.00
CA GLU A 330 -16.80 14.83 -10.10
C GLU A 330 -16.76 16.26 -9.52
N ARG A 331 -15.99 16.49 -8.44
CA ARG A 331 -15.94 17.80 -7.73
C ARG A 331 -14.56 18.42 -7.64
N GLY A 332 -13.52 17.61 -7.74
CA GLY A 332 -12.14 17.99 -7.51
C GLY A 332 -11.31 18.10 -8.77
N SER A 333 -10.04 17.68 -8.65
CA SER A 333 -9.11 17.41 -9.76
C SER A 333 -9.14 15.94 -10.16
N ALA A 334 -8.90 15.62 -11.42
CA ALA A 334 -8.72 14.25 -11.89
C ALA A 334 -7.31 13.71 -11.60
N GLY A 335 -6.28 14.55 -11.73
CA GLY A 335 -4.90 14.23 -11.40
C GLY A 335 -4.69 14.26 -9.90
N ILE A 336 -4.14 15.38 -9.40
CA ILE A 336 -3.84 15.57 -7.98
C ILE A 336 -4.70 16.70 -7.41
N GLU A 337 -5.28 16.45 -6.25
CA GLU A 337 -5.92 17.47 -5.41
C GLU A 337 -5.15 17.63 -4.11
N MET A 338 -4.82 18.87 -3.76
CA MET A 338 -4.02 19.23 -2.60
C MET A 338 -4.68 20.34 -1.79
N ASN A 339 -4.84 20.12 -0.49
CA ASN A 339 -5.41 21.07 0.45
C ASN A 339 -4.45 21.31 1.63
N GLN A 340 -4.23 22.58 1.99
CA GLN A 340 -3.49 22.96 3.21
C GLN A 340 -2.09 22.32 3.30
N ILE A 341 -1.26 22.46 2.26
CA ILE A 341 0.09 21.89 2.22
C ILE A 341 1.14 22.99 2.37
N THR A 342 2.07 22.82 3.30
CA THR A 342 3.07 23.88 3.63
C THR A 342 4.26 23.93 2.68
N SER A 343 4.48 22.90 1.88
CA SER A 343 5.55 22.86 0.88
C SER A 343 5.25 21.79 -0.17
N ILE A 344 5.15 22.20 -1.44
CA ILE A 344 5.08 21.32 -2.60
C ILE A 344 6.22 21.58 -3.57
N ASP A 345 6.61 20.53 -4.26
CA ASP A 345 7.36 20.60 -5.50
C ASP A 345 6.77 19.61 -6.49
N ILE A 346 6.13 20.11 -7.54
CA ILE A 346 5.58 19.28 -8.63
C ILE A 346 6.43 19.56 -9.86
N VAL A 347 7.23 18.58 -10.27
CA VAL A 347 8.27 18.77 -11.28
C VAL A 347 8.23 17.68 -12.35
N SER A 348 8.40 18.06 -13.61
CA SER A 348 8.51 17.12 -14.74
C SER A 348 7.36 16.11 -14.84
N CYS A 349 6.17 16.47 -14.32
CA CYS A 349 5.00 15.61 -14.33
C CYS A 349 4.16 15.85 -15.59
N THR A 350 3.46 14.80 -16.04
CA THR A 350 2.52 14.87 -17.17
C THR A 350 1.09 14.62 -16.71
N PHE A 351 0.18 15.52 -17.04
CA PHE A 351 -1.25 15.42 -16.78
C PHE A 351 -1.99 15.44 -18.11
N SER A 352 -2.59 14.32 -18.50
CA SER A 352 -3.22 14.16 -19.81
C SER A 352 -4.65 13.66 -19.72
N THR A 353 -5.51 14.26 -20.56
CA THR A 353 -6.88 13.80 -20.84
C THR A 353 -7.74 13.58 -19.59
N GLY A 354 -7.46 14.29 -18.50
CA GLY A 354 -8.28 14.22 -17.30
C GLY A 354 -9.62 14.94 -17.51
N LYS A 355 -10.62 14.53 -16.72
CA LYS A 355 -11.89 15.25 -16.65
C LYS A 355 -12.30 15.51 -15.20
N SER A 356 -12.49 16.76 -14.83
CA SER A 356 -12.88 17.14 -13.47
C SER A 356 -13.79 18.37 -13.40
N ALA A 357 -14.12 18.84 -12.20
CA ALA A 357 -14.78 20.14 -12.02
C ALA A 357 -13.77 21.29 -11.85
N LYS A 358 -12.62 21.05 -11.20
CA LYS A 358 -11.61 22.07 -10.93
C LYS A 358 -10.24 21.53 -11.27
N GLY A 359 -9.48 22.24 -12.10
CA GLY A 359 -8.05 21.96 -12.27
C GLY A 359 -7.78 20.51 -12.60
N SER A 360 -8.21 20.03 -13.77
CA SER A 360 -8.24 18.58 -14.01
C SER A 360 -6.89 17.89 -13.88
N GLY A 361 -5.78 18.58 -14.16
CA GLY A 361 -4.46 18.12 -13.76
C GLY A 361 -4.20 18.35 -12.27
N LEU A 362 -4.29 19.60 -11.82
CA LEU A 362 -4.00 20.00 -10.44
C LEU A 362 -5.08 20.91 -9.85
N TYR A 363 -5.55 20.55 -8.65
CA TYR A 363 -6.30 21.46 -7.79
C TYR A 363 -5.50 21.73 -6.52
N LEU A 364 -5.05 22.97 -6.36
CA LEU A 364 -4.26 23.45 -5.22
C LEU A 364 -5.07 24.45 -4.41
N GLN A 365 -5.31 24.18 -3.12
CA GLN A 365 -6.05 25.06 -2.23
C GLN A 365 -5.28 25.30 -0.91
N GLY A 366 -4.87 26.54 -0.66
CA GLY A 366 -4.09 26.86 0.55
C GLY A 366 -2.73 26.16 0.57
N VAL A 367 -2.10 26.02 -0.60
CA VAL A 367 -0.84 25.30 -0.79
C VAL A 367 0.32 26.28 -0.95
N GLN A 368 1.52 25.90 -0.55
CA GLN A 368 2.74 26.67 -0.77
C GLN A 368 3.76 25.85 -1.56
N GLY A 369 4.33 26.40 -2.63
CA GLY A 369 5.36 25.75 -3.44
C GLY A 369 5.09 25.81 -4.94
N ASN A 370 5.99 25.19 -5.70
CA ASN A 370 6.12 25.46 -7.14
C ASN A 370 5.64 24.28 -8.00
N VAL A 371 5.18 24.61 -9.21
CA VAL A 371 4.92 23.67 -10.30
C VAL A 371 5.90 23.98 -11.42
N ARG A 372 6.74 23.03 -11.82
CA ARG A 372 7.85 23.27 -12.74
C ARG A 372 7.93 22.22 -13.84
N GLU A 373 8.24 22.64 -15.05
CA GLU A 373 8.59 21.74 -16.15
C GLU A 373 7.53 20.65 -16.42
N CYS A 374 6.27 20.94 -16.11
CA CYS A 374 5.18 19.97 -16.25
C CYS A 374 4.48 20.12 -17.60
N LEU A 375 3.91 19.02 -18.10
CA LEU A 375 3.05 19.00 -19.27
C LEU A 375 1.59 18.82 -18.84
N PHE A 376 0.72 19.71 -19.28
CA PHE A 376 -0.72 19.63 -19.14
C PHE A 376 -1.36 19.59 -20.52
N GLU A 377 -1.90 18.44 -20.89
CA GLU A 377 -2.43 18.21 -22.24
C GLU A 377 -3.88 17.73 -22.23
N SER A 378 -4.73 18.40 -23.01
CA SER A 378 -6.10 17.96 -23.28
C SER A 378 -6.95 17.71 -22.03
N ASN A 379 -6.68 18.42 -20.93
CA ASN A 379 -7.45 18.30 -19.71
C ASN A 379 -8.73 19.14 -19.78
N VAL A 380 -9.81 18.63 -19.20
CA VAL A 380 -11.12 19.29 -19.20
C VAL A 380 -11.62 19.51 -17.78
N ALA A 381 -11.87 20.76 -17.41
CA ALA A 381 -12.49 21.12 -16.14
C ALA A 381 -13.59 22.18 -16.32
N ASP A 382 -14.32 22.53 -15.26
CA ASP A 382 -15.18 23.72 -15.30
C ASP A 382 -14.36 25.00 -15.10
N PHE A 383 -13.39 24.95 -14.17
CA PHE A 383 -12.51 26.06 -13.83
C PHE A 383 -11.06 25.61 -13.92
N GLY A 384 -10.25 26.27 -14.74
CA GLY A 384 -8.85 25.90 -14.91
C GLY A 384 -8.75 24.54 -15.59
N GLY A 385 -8.84 24.48 -16.92
CA GLY A 385 -8.88 23.19 -17.62
C GLY A 385 -7.73 22.25 -17.22
N ALA A 386 -6.56 22.81 -16.95
CA ALA A 386 -5.40 22.10 -16.39
C ALA A 386 -5.25 22.32 -14.87
N ILE A 387 -5.20 23.57 -14.41
CA ILE A 387 -4.85 23.90 -13.02
C ILE A 387 -5.87 24.86 -12.42
N PHE A 388 -6.30 24.56 -11.21
CA PHE A 388 -6.99 25.49 -10.32
C PHE A 388 -6.10 25.80 -9.12
N ARG A 389 -5.84 27.08 -8.83
CA ARG A 389 -5.15 27.54 -7.62
C ARG A 389 -6.03 28.47 -6.81
N GLY A 390 -6.36 28.07 -5.59
CA GLY A 390 -7.06 28.87 -4.60
C GLY A 390 -6.15 29.18 -3.42
N SER A 391 -6.00 30.45 -3.04
CA SER A 391 -5.20 30.87 -1.87
C SER A 391 -3.81 30.22 -1.79
N THR A 392 -3.17 30.00 -2.94
CA THR A 392 -1.92 29.24 -3.08
C THR A 392 -0.76 30.20 -3.34
N THR A 393 0.39 29.97 -2.72
CA THR A 393 1.61 30.78 -2.93
C THR A 393 2.68 29.93 -3.62
N GLY A 394 3.18 30.37 -4.75
CA GLY A 394 4.28 29.75 -5.47
C GLY A 394 4.13 29.83 -6.98
N ASP A 395 5.22 29.50 -7.67
CA ASP A 395 5.39 29.83 -9.07
C ASP A 395 5.00 28.65 -9.99
N ILE A 396 4.60 28.98 -11.21
CA ILE A 396 4.49 28.03 -12.33
C ILE A 396 5.59 28.38 -13.32
N ILE A 397 6.53 27.45 -13.52
CA ILE A 397 7.77 27.71 -14.26
C ILE A 397 7.95 26.67 -15.35
N GLY A 398 8.37 27.06 -16.55
CA GLY A 398 8.84 26.12 -17.57
C GLY A 398 7.80 25.09 -18.05
N SER A 399 6.51 25.31 -17.79
CA SER A 399 5.46 24.30 -18.00
C SER A 399 4.74 24.50 -19.33
N VAL A 400 4.21 23.41 -19.91
CA VAL A 400 3.50 23.43 -21.19
C VAL A 400 2.03 23.12 -20.97
N PHE A 401 1.16 23.97 -21.50
CA PHE A 401 -0.29 23.84 -21.43
C PHE A 401 -0.85 23.76 -22.86
N SER A 402 -1.19 22.56 -23.30
CA SER A 402 -1.68 22.29 -24.66
C SER A 402 -3.13 21.80 -24.65
N SER A 403 -3.99 22.45 -25.43
CA SER A 403 -5.37 22.00 -25.69
C SER A 403 -6.24 21.76 -24.44
N ASN A 404 -5.95 22.44 -23.32
CA ASN A 404 -6.78 22.34 -22.13
C ASN A 404 -8.06 23.17 -22.29
N LYS A 405 -9.16 22.69 -21.72
CA LYS A 405 -10.47 23.30 -21.86
C LYS A 405 -11.13 23.51 -20.50
N ALA A 406 -11.54 24.74 -20.23
CA ALA A 406 -12.48 25.04 -19.17
C ALA A 406 -13.88 25.27 -19.74
N THR A 407 -14.90 24.65 -19.15
CA THR A 407 -16.30 24.88 -19.57
C THR A 407 -16.83 26.23 -19.11
N LYS A 408 -16.21 26.86 -18.09
CA LYS A 408 -16.61 28.16 -17.56
C LYS A 408 -15.49 29.21 -17.67
N ILE A 409 -14.36 29.02 -16.99
CA ILE A 409 -13.35 30.08 -16.83
C ILE A 409 -11.93 29.50 -16.76
N GLY A 410 -10.97 30.16 -17.42
CA GLY A 410 -9.54 29.85 -17.33
C GLY A 410 -9.18 28.57 -18.09
N GLY A 411 -8.99 28.64 -19.40
CA GLY A 411 -8.91 27.42 -20.22
C GLY A 411 -7.76 26.48 -19.85
N ALA A 412 -6.61 27.02 -19.46
CA ALA A 412 -5.54 26.27 -18.81
C ALA A 412 -5.54 26.47 -17.29
N ILE A 413 -5.44 27.73 -16.85
CA ILE A 413 -5.22 28.07 -15.44
C ILE A 413 -6.33 28.98 -14.93
N TYR A 414 -6.84 28.64 -13.74
CA TYR A 414 -7.68 29.52 -12.94
C TYR A 414 -7.00 29.79 -11.60
N ASP A 415 -6.71 31.06 -11.33
CA ASP A 415 -6.15 31.54 -10.07
C ASP A 415 -7.16 32.40 -9.31
N SER A 416 -7.36 32.09 -8.03
CA SER A 416 -8.20 32.83 -7.10
C SER A 416 -7.46 33.04 -5.79
N HIS A 417 -7.16 34.29 -5.46
CA HIS A 417 -6.28 34.65 -4.33
C HIS A 417 -4.91 33.97 -4.36
N ALA A 418 -4.41 33.59 -5.54
CA ALA A 418 -3.11 32.96 -5.70
C ALA A 418 -2.00 34.01 -5.78
N LYS A 419 -0.81 33.68 -5.29
CA LYS A 419 0.38 34.53 -5.33
C LYS A 419 1.53 33.76 -5.98
N GLY A 420 2.24 34.38 -6.90
CA GLY A 420 3.41 33.80 -7.54
C GLY A 420 3.38 33.97 -9.04
N ASP A 421 4.56 33.83 -9.62
CA ASP A 421 4.79 34.17 -11.01
C ASP A 421 4.45 32.98 -11.92
N ILE A 422 4.05 33.29 -13.15
CA ILE A 422 3.89 32.30 -14.22
C ILE A 422 4.90 32.68 -15.30
N THR A 423 6.05 32.00 -15.31
CA THR A 423 7.18 32.36 -16.17
C THR A 423 7.61 31.18 -17.03
N THR A 424 8.26 31.48 -18.16
CA THR A 424 8.89 30.50 -19.05
C THR A 424 7.97 29.35 -19.51
N SER A 425 6.65 29.56 -19.44
CA SER A 425 5.63 28.54 -19.71
C SER A 425 4.96 28.79 -21.07
N THR A 426 4.58 27.72 -21.75
CA THR A 426 3.96 27.76 -23.09
C THR A 426 2.47 27.44 -22.99
N PHE A 427 1.63 28.22 -23.68
CA PHE A 427 0.18 28.01 -23.77
C PHE A 427 -0.19 27.88 -25.24
N GLN A 428 -0.80 26.75 -25.62
CA GLN A 428 -1.21 26.49 -27.00
C GLN A 428 -2.62 25.89 -27.05
N GLY A 429 -3.52 26.50 -27.83
CA GLY A 429 -4.84 25.93 -28.12
C GLY A 429 -5.75 25.72 -26.89
N ASN A 430 -5.51 26.43 -25.79
CA ASN A 430 -6.36 26.36 -24.60
C ASN A 430 -7.66 27.16 -24.82
N SER A 431 -8.77 26.74 -24.22
CA SER A 431 -10.07 27.36 -24.47
C SER A 431 -10.96 27.47 -23.23
N ALA A 432 -11.66 28.60 -23.11
CA ALA A 432 -12.72 28.85 -22.13
C ALA A 432 -13.63 29.98 -22.59
N PRO A 433 -14.88 30.07 -22.09
CA PRO A 433 -15.74 31.24 -22.29
C PRO A 433 -15.15 32.57 -21.77
N LYS A 434 -14.44 32.56 -20.63
CA LYS A 434 -13.70 33.71 -20.07
C LYS A 434 -12.28 33.30 -19.69
N GLY A 435 -11.27 34.10 -20.08
CA GLY A 435 -9.85 33.78 -19.88
C GLY A 435 -9.41 32.55 -20.68
N LYS A 436 -9.21 32.71 -22.00
CA LYS A 436 -8.92 31.60 -22.94
C LYS A 436 -7.80 30.69 -22.44
N ALA A 437 -6.70 31.25 -21.93
CA ALA A 437 -5.62 30.48 -21.33
C ALA A 437 -5.58 30.64 -19.81
N ILE A 438 -5.54 31.88 -19.33
CA ILE A 438 -5.37 32.17 -17.90
C ILE A 438 -6.46 33.14 -17.45
N PHE A 439 -7.07 32.83 -16.31
CA PHE A 439 -7.92 33.75 -15.58
C PHE A 439 -7.39 33.95 -14.16
N ARG A 440 -7.20 35.20 -13.74
CA ARG A 440 -6.77 35.55 -12.38
C ARG A 440 -7.80 36.46 -11.71
N THR A 441 -8.16 36.16 -10.47
CA THR A 441 -8.97 37.03 -9.61
C THR A 441 -8.34 37.16 -8.24
N GLU A 442 -8.26 38.39 -7.73
CA GLU A 442 -7.64 38.73 -6.44
C GLU A 442 -6.24 38.15 -6.24
N SER A 443 -5.49 37.99 -7.34
CA SER A 443 -4.21 37.28 -7.38
C SER A 443 -3.06 38.22 -7.74
N SER A 444 -1.83 37.86 -7.33
CA SER A 444 -0.62 38.66 -7.54
C SER A 444 0.56 37.85 -8.09
N GLY A 445 1.56 38.55 -8.61
CA GLY A 445 2.72 37.96 -9.29
C GLY A 445 2.68 38.20 -10.79
N ASP A 446 3.84 38.16 -11.40
CA ASP A 446 4.02 38.46 -12.81
C ASP A 446 3.52 37.29 -13.67
N VAL A 447 2.84 37.63 -14.75
CA VAL A 447 2.45 36.67 -15.77
C VAL A 447 3.27 37.00 -16.99
N LEU A 448 4.20 36.10 -17.33
CA LEU A 448 5.02 36.07 -18.54
C LEU A 448 6.23 37.02 -18.52
N ASP A 449 7.42 36.42 -18.55
CA ASP A 449 8.63 37.04 -19.10
C ASP A 449 9.05 36.20 -20.33
N ASN A 450 9.18 36.84 -21.51
CA ASN A 450 9.52 36.30 -22.84
C ASN A 450 8.49 35.53 -23.71
N LYS A 451 7.94 36.27 -24.71
CA LYS A 451 7.79 35.92 -26.15
C LYS A 451 7.50 34.45 -26.54
N LYS A 452 6.26 33.97 -26.40
CA LYS A 452 5.65 32.91 -27.26
C LYS A 452 4.16 32.72 -26.91
N LEU A 453 3.40 33.79 -26.95
CA LEU A 453 1.95 33.69 -26.99
C LEU A 453 1.58 33.36 -28.44
N ASP A 454 0.81 32.28 -28.66
CA ASP A 454 0.04 32.24 -29.90
C ASP A 454 -0.94 33.43 -29.89
N GLU A 455 -1.39 33.88 -31.07
CA GLU A 455 -2.32 35.02 -31.17
C GLU A 455 -3.63 34.82 -30.39
N ASP A 456 -3.88 33.59 -29.91
CA ASP A 456 -5.05 33.17 -29.16
C ASP A 456 -4.87 33.11 -27.63
N THR A 457 -3.66 33.31 -27.10
CA THR A 457 -3.41 33.25 -25.65
C THR A 457 -3.90 34.54 -24.98
N GLN A 458 -5.18 34.58 -24.59
CA GLN A 458 -5.73 35.66 -23.77
C GLN A 458 -5.57 35.39 -22.28
N VAL A 459 -4.95 36.35 -21.58
CA VAL A 459 -4.88 36.45 -20.13
C VAL A 459 -5.93 37.46 -19.66
N THR A 460 -6.78 37.07 -18.72
CA THR A 460 -7.75 37.98 -18.08
C THR A 460 -7.39 38.15 -16.61
N ILE A 461 -7.21 39.40 -16.18
CA ILE A 461 -6.92 39.76 -14.79
C ILE A 461 -8.11 40.59 -14.26
N ASP A 462 -8.78 40.06 -13.25
CA ASP A 462 -9.98 40.64 -12.62
C ASP A 462 -9.69 40.87 -11.13
N ASN A 463 -8.90 41.91 -10.84
CA ASN A 463 -8.61 42.34 -9.48
C ASN A 463 -9.61 43.44 -9.11
N PRO A 464 -10.45 43.27 -8.06
CA PRO A 464 -11.25 44.37 -7.56
C PRO A 464 -10.28 45.50 -7.17
N SER A 465 -10.46 46.67 -7.78
CA SER A 465 -9.67 47.86 -7.49
C SER A 465 -9.70 48.11 -5.98
N SER A 466 -8.52 48.15 -5.36
CA SER A 466 -8.36 48.61 -3.98
C SER A 466 -8.89 50.04 -3.88
N THR A 467 -10.07 50.22 -3.30
CA THR A 467 -10.56 51.52 -2.81
C THR A 467 -10.18 51.70 -1.35
#